data_AF-A0A317CA78-F1
#
_entry.id   AF-A0A317CA78-F1
#
_cell.length_a   1.000
_cell.length_b   1.000
_cell.length_c   1.000
_cell.angle_alpha   90.00
_cell.angle_beta   90.00
_cell.angle_gamma   90.00
#
_symmetry.space_group_name_H-M   'P 1'
#
loop_
_entity.id
_entity.type
_entity.pdbx_description
1 polymer ?
#
loop_
_entity_poly.entity_id
_entity_poly.type
_entity_poly.pdbx_seq_one_letter_code
_entity_poly.pdbx_strand_id
1 'polypeptide(L)'
;MNYSKKIQHCRSYYPFKYWSEDYQDGIGKYSDTHCFNVQSIFDGLLKSLISLGEAAPELSKVELFQSTVQRLNIVRKNYPELIETMEREEFCDLFDKIALAAGLRPENYGGGDGIASEWREW
;
A
#
# COMPACT_ATOMS: atom_id res chain seq x y z
N MET A 1 -2.17 -21.57 3.48
CA MET A 1 -2.13 -20.91 2.16
C MET A 1 -0.68 -20.72 1.73
N ASN A 2 -0.33 -20.90 0.46
CA ASN A 2 1.05 -20.67 -0.02
C ASN A 2 1.35 -19.16 -0.11
N TYR A 3 2.62 -18.78 -0.21
CA TYR A 3 3.08 -17.39 -0.23
C TYR A 3 2.32 -16.52 -1.23
N SER A 4 2.29 -16.90 -2.51
CA SER A 4 1.64 -16.10 -3.55
C SER A 4 0.16 -15.90 -3.28
N LYS A 5 -0.55 -16.91 -2.76
CA LYS A 5 -1.94 -16.77 -2.35
C LYS A 5 -2.09 -15.81 -1.17
N LYS A 6 -1.20 -15.85 -0.16
CA LYS A 6 -1.22 -14.89 0.97
C LYS A 6 -1.11 -13.46 0.47
N ILE A 7 -0.14 -13.19 -0.41
CA ILE A 7 0.07 -11.88 -1.02
C ILE A 7 -1.16 -11.47 -1.87
N GLN A 8 -1.71 -12.37 -2.69
CA GLN A 8 -2.91 -12.08 -3.49
C GLN A 8 -4.14 -11.76 -2.62
N HIS A 9 -4.28 -12.44 -1.48
CA HIS A 9 -5.38 -12.21 -0.56
C HIS A 9 -5.37 -10.79 0.03
N CYS A 10 -4.22 -10.11 0.06
CA CYS A 10 -4.14 -8.72 0.52
C CYS A 10 -5.03 -7.76 -0.29
N ARG A 11 -5.38 -8.10 -1.54
CA ARG A 11 -6.34 -7.32 -2.34
C ARG A 11 -7.73 -7.22 -1.71
N SER A 12 -8.10 -8.15 -0.83
CA SER A 12 -9.37 -8.10 -0.09
C SER A 12 -9.42 -6.97 0.95
N TYR A 13 -8.27 -6.40 1.31
CA TYR A 13 -8.16 -5.27 2.22
C TYR A 13 -8.06 -3.91 1.50
N TYR A 14 -8.19 -3.87 0.17
CA TYR A 14 -8.10 -2.62 -0.57
C TYR A 14 -9.28 -1.69 -0.25
N PRO A 15 -9.01 -0.42 0.10
CA PRO A 15 -10.06 0.55 0.39
C PRO A 15 -10.68 1.15 -0.90
N PHE A 16 -10.04 0.94 -2.06
CA PHE A 16 -10.35 1.65 -3.32
C PHE A 16 -11.77 1.46 -3.84
N LYS A 17 -12.38 0.30 -3.57
CA LYS A 17 -13.77 0.06 -3.96
C LYS A 17 -14.71 1.03 -3.22
N TYR A 18 -14.48 1.23 -1.93
CA TYR A 18 -15.26 2.18 -1.13
C TYR A 18 -14.99 3.63 -1.55
N TRP A 19 -13.73 3.96 -1.85
CA TRP A 19 -13.38 5.29 -2.37
C TRP A 19 -14.12 5.63 -3.67
N SER A 20 -14.21 4.68 -4.61
CA SER A 20 -14.96 4.88 -5.86
C SER A 20 -16.48 4.97 -5.64
N GLU A 21 -17.01 4.27 -4.63
CA GLU A 21 -18.43 4.33 -4.28
C GLU A 21 -18.81 5.66 -3.60
N ASP A 22 -17.86 6.32 -2.93
CA ASP A 22 -18.02 7.64 -2.31
C ASP A 22 -17.92 8.80 -3.33
N TYR A 23 -17.33 8.56 -4.51
CA TYR A 23 -17.32 9.48 -5.66
C TYR A 23 -18.65 9.51 -6.43
N GLN A 24 -19.80 9.44 -5.73
CA GLN A 24 -21.10 9.57 -6.37
C GLN A 24 -21.35 11.03 -6.81
N ASP A 25 -21.99 11.20 -7.96
CA ASP A 25 -22.33 12.50 -8.59
C ASP A 25 -21.15 13.36 -9.10
N GLY A 26 -19.94 12.79 -9.22
CA GLY A 26 -18.76 13.52 -9.71
C GLY A 26 -18.19 14.54 -8.72
N ILE A 27 -18.65 14.48 -7.47
CA ILE A 27 -18.21 15.31 -6.36
C ILE A 27 -17.33 14.45 -5.45
N GLY A 28 -16.07 14.84 -5.27
CA GLY A 28 -15.15 14.16 -4.36
C GLY A 28 -13.71 14.08 -4.89
N LYS A 29 -12.80 13.65 -4.02
CA LYS A 29 -11.36 13.51 -4.33
C LYS A 29 -11.01 12.20 -5.06
N TYR A 30 -11.90 11.21 -4.99
CA TYR A 30 -11.71 9.83 -5.44
C TYR A 30 -12.14 9.58 -6.89
N SER A 31 -11.73 10.44 -7.83
CA SER A 31 -11.98 10.16 -9.24
C SER A 31 -11.49 8.76 -9.62
N ASP A 32 -12.17 8.09 -10.55
CA ASP A 32 -11.80 6.74 -11.00
C ASP A 32 -10.31 6.66 -11.40
N THR A 33 -9.80 7.70 -12.04
CA THR A 33 -8.38 7.83 -12.41
C THR A 33 -7.45 7.84 -11.19
N HIS A 34 -7.80 8.59 -10.15
CA HIS A 34 -6.99 8.66 -8.92
C HIS A 34 -7.01 7.34 -8.15
N CYS A 35 -8.19 6.75 -7.97
CA CYS A 35 -8.36 5.45 -7.32
C CYS A 35 -7.59 4.36 -8.08
N PHE A 36 -7.71 4.32 -9.41
CA PHE A 36 -6.96 3.40 -10.25
C PHE A 36 -5.44 3.59 -10.12
N ASN A 37 -4.96 4.84 -10.12
CA ASN A 37 -3.54 5.12 -9.97
C ASN A 37 -2.98 4.60 -8.64
N VAL A 38 -3.65 4.89 -7.52
CA VAL A 38 -3.22 4.38 -6.20
C VAL A 38 -3.31 2.86 -6.14
N GLN A 39 -4.40 2.26 -6.62
CA GLN A 39 -4.57 0.81 -6.68
C GLN A 39 -3.45 0.15 -7.48
N SER A 40 -3.05 0.73 -8.63
CA SER A 40 -1.99 0.21 -9.48
C SER A 40 -0.63 0.16 -8.77
N ILE A 41 -0.37 1.10 -7.85
CA ILE A 41 0.86 1.15 -7.05
C ILE A 41 0.92 -0.05 -6.10
N PHE A 42 -0.15 -0.32 -5.36
CA PHE A 42 -0.24 -1.50 -4.49
C PHE A 42 -0.22 -2.80 -5.30
N ASP A 43 -0.90 -2.86 -6.45
CA ASP A 43 -0.85 -4.01 -7.33
C ASP A 43 0.57 -4.30 -7.85
N GLY A 44 1.35 -3.24 -8.10
CA GLY A 44 2.77 -3.32 -8.43
C GLY A 44 3.59 -3.93 -7.29
N LEU A 45 3.35 -3.53 -6.05
CA LEU A 45 4.00 -4.11 -4.86
C LEU A 45 3.69 -5.61 -4.75
N LEU A 46 2.41 -6.00 -4.80
CA LEU A 46 2.00 -7.40 -4.69
C LEU A 46 2.62 -8.26 -5.80
N LYS A 47 2.60 -7.77 -7.05
CA LYS A 47 3.21 -8.46 -8.18
C LYS A 47 4.72 -8.65 -7.98
N SER A 48 5.40 -7.61 -7.50
CA SER A 48 6.85 -7.64 -7.27
C SER A 48 7.21 -8.60 -6.14
N LEU A 49 6.46 -8.60 -5.03
CA LEU A 49 6.64 -9.56 -3.94
C LEU A 49 6.45 -11.01 -4.40
N ILE A 50 5.39 -11.29 -5.17
CA ILE A 50 5.14 -12.62 -5.74
C ILE A 50 6.28 -13.05 -6.65
N SER A 51 6.77 -12.16 -7.51
CA SER A 51 7.87 -12.45 -8.43
C SER A 51 9.20 -12.66 -7.70
N LEU A 52 9.42 -11.93 -6.62
CA LEU A 52 10.63 -12.00 -5.80
C LEU A 52 10.65 -13.32 -4.99
N GLY A 53 9.49 -13.75 -4.50
CA GLY A 53 9.30 -15.06 -3.86
C GLY A 53 9.53 -15.07 -2.34
N GLU A 54 9.03 -16.12 -1.69
CA GLU A 54 9.03 -16.24 -0.22
C GLU A 54 10.44 -16.27 0.37
N ALA A 55 11.37 -16.97 -0.28
CA ALA A 55 12.73 -17.19 0.17
C ALA A 55 13.67 -16.00 -0.10
N ALA A 56 13.18 -14.92 -0.71
CA ALA A 56 14.00 -13.76 -0.98
C ALA A 56 14.47 -13.06 0.31
N PRO A 57 15.64 -12.40 0.29
CA PRO A 57 16.16 -11.68 1.44
C PRO A 57 15.15 -10.65 1.95
N GLU A 58 15.13 -10.47 3.27
CA GLU A 58 14.30 -9.44 3.92
C GLU A 58 14.52 -8.06 3.30
N LEU A 59 15.79 -7.66 3.14
CA LEU A 59 16.16 -6.37 2.55
C LEU A 59 15.52 -6.16 1.18
N SER A 60 15.55 -7.16 0.31
CA SER A 60 14.96 -7.07 -1.03
C SER A 60 13.43 -6.90 -0.99
N LYS A 61 12.76 -7.46 0.01
CA LYS A 61 11.33 -7.22 0.22
C LYS A 61 11.10 -5.80 0.73
N VAL A 62 11.86 -5.36 1.74
CA VAL A 62 11.81 -4.02 2.35
C VAL A 62 12.00 -2.92 1.30
N GLU A 63 12.94 -3.09 0.35
CA GLU A 63 13.14 -2.17 -0.77
C GLU A 63 11.90 -1.99 -1.66
N LEU A 64 11.08 -3.04 -1.83
CA LEU A 64 9.81 -2.94 -2.56
C LEU A 64 8.79 -2.08 -1.79
N PHE A 65 8.73 -2.20 -0.46
CA PHE A 65 7.89 -1.34 0.37
C PHE A 65 8.35 0.12 0.29
N GLN A 66 9.66 0.36 0.42
CA GLN A 66 10.24 1.70 0.28
C GLN A 66 9.85 2.36 -1.05
N SER A 67 10.06 1.65 -2.17
CA SER A 67 9.72 2.17 -3.49
C SER A 67 8.22 2.48 -3.61
N THR A 68 7.37 1.66 -2.98
CA THR A 68 5.91 1.85 -2.99
C THR A 68 5.50 3.08 -2.18
N VAL A 69 6.04 3.25 -0.96
CA VAL A 69 5.77 4.42 -0.12
C VAL A 69 6.24 5.71 -0.79
N GLN A 70 7.41 5.71 -1.40
CA GLN A 70 7.93 6.87 -2.15
C GLN A 70 7.04 7.24 -3.35
N ARG A 71 6.47 6.26 -4.05
CA ARG A 71 5.48 6.52 -5.12
C ARG A 71 4.22 7.18 -4.55
N LEU A 72 3.75 6.75 -3.37
CA LEU A 72 2.60 7.37 -2.70
C LEU A 72 2.91 8.79 -2.18
N ASN A 73 4.14 9.06 -1.71
CA ASN A 73 4.58 10.42 -1.37
C ASN A 73 4.46 11.35 -2.59
N ILE A 74 4.86 10.89 -3.78
CA ILE A 74 4.71 11.64 -5.03
C ILE A 74 3.24 11.88 -5.37
N VAL A 75 2.38 10.87 -5.21
CA VAL A 75 0.93 11.02 -5.41
C VAL A 75 0.37 12.11 -4.51
N ARG A 76 0.66 12.07 -3.20
CA ARG A 76 0.20 13.11 -2.26
C ARG A 76 0.75 14.49 -2.61
N LYS A 77 2.01 14.58 -3.03
CA LYS A 77 2.61 15.87 -3.43
C LYS A 77 1.85 16.50 -4.60
N ASN A 78 1.37 15.69 -5.53
CA ASN A 78 0.64 16.16 -6.71
C ASN A 78 -0.86 16.36 -6.43
N TYR A 79 -1.42 15.58 -5.49
CA TYR A 79 -2.84 15.58 -5.12
C TYR A 79 -2.99 15.51 -3.59
N PRO A 80 -2.72 16.60 -2.85
CA PRO A 80 -2.72 16.59 -1.38
C PRO A 80 -4.06 16.20 -0.78
N GLU A 81 -5.16 16.58 -1.43
CA GLU A 81 -6.52 16.27 -1.05
C GLU A 81 -6.81 14.77 -1.12
N LEU A 82 -6.15 14.03 -2.01
CA LEU A 82 -6.38 12.59 -2.17
C LEU A 82 -5.91 11.78 -0.96
N ILE A 83 -4.84 12.19 -0.28
CA ILE A 83 -4.22 11.45 0.82
C ILE A 83 -4.22 12.33 2.09
N GLU A 84 -5.34 12.31 2.79
CA GLU A 84 -5.59 12.97 4.07
C GLU A 84 -5.49 11.95 5.22
N THR A 85 -5.98 12.30 6.41
CA THR A 85 -5.81 11.45 7.59
C THR A 85 -6.39 10.05 7.40
N MET A 86 -7.59 9.92 6.82
CA MET A 86 -8.23 8.62 6.66
C MET A 86 -7.42 7.69 5.74
N GLU A 87 -7.02 8.17 4.57
CA GLU A 87 -6.30 7.34 3.59
C GLU A 87 -4.91 6.94 4.09
N ARG A 88 -4.27 7.81 4.90
CA ARG A 88 -2.97 7.51 5.51
C ARG A 88 -3.08 6.34 6.48
N GLU A 89 -4.10 6.32 7.33
CA GLU A 89 -4.33 5.21 8.25
C GLU A 89 -4.67 3.91 7.49
N GLU A 90 -5.49 3.99 6.44
CA GLU A 90 -5.79 2.84 5.57
C GLU A 90 -4.54 2.32 4.86
N PHE A 91 -3.63 3.20 4.42
CA PHE A 91 -2.36 2.79 3.81
C PHE A 91 -1.45 2.12 4.82
N CYS A 92 -1.28 2.67 6.02
CA CYS A 92 -0.48 2.04 7.08
C CYS A 92 -0.98 0.62 7.36
N ASP A 93 -2.28 0.46 7.61
CA ASP A 93 -2.90 -0.84 7.89
C ASP A 93 -2.75 -1.82 6.69
N LEU A 94 -2.91 -1.33 5.45
CA LEU A 94 -2.68 -2.15 4.26
C LEU A 94 -1.21 -2.58 4.11
N PHE A 95 -0.26 -1.67 4.33
CA PHE A 95 1.17 -1.98 4.29
C PHE A 95 1.55 -3.03 5.32
N ASP A 96 1.04 -2.92 6.54
CA ASP A 96 1.33 -3.88 7.62
C ASP A 96 0.77 -5.27 7.31
N LYS A 97 -0.46 -5.34 6.77
CA LYS A 97 -1.03 -6.60 6.29
C LYS A 97 -0.21 -7.24 5.17
N ILE A 98 0.30 -6.44 4.23
CA ILE A 98 1.14 -6.94 3.14
C ILE A 98 2.50 -7.39 3.68
N ALA A 99 3.09 -6.65 4.62
CA ALA A 99 4.35 -7.01 5.28
C ALA A 99 4.23 -8.35 6.00
N LEU A 100 3.18 -8.55 6.81
CA LEU A 100 2.89 -9.82 7.46
C LEU A 100 2.74 -10.97 6.45
N ALA A 101 2.02 -10.73 5.35
CA ALA A 101 1.88 -11.72 4.28
C ALA A 101 3.22 -12.03 3.57
N ALA A 102 4.13 -11.06 3.50
CA ALA A 102 5.47 -11.19 2.94
C ALA A 102 6.49 -11.86 3.89
N GLY A 103 6.09 -12.15 5.13
CA GLY A 103 6.95 -12.70 6.18
C GLY A 103 7.79 -11.65 6.90
N LEU A 104 7.44 -10.37 6.76
CA LEU A 104 8.03 -9.26 7.50
C LEU A 104 7.17 -8.96 8.74
N ARG A 105 7.80 -8.38 9.76
CA ARG A 105 7.17 -8.00 11.02
C ARG A 105 7.07 -6.47 11.09
N PRO A 106 5.88 -5.87 10.90
CA PRO A 106 5.69 -4.41 10.96
C PRO A 106 6.30 -3.76 12.20
N GLU A 107 6.22 -4.43 13.34
CA GLU A 107 6.74 -3.96 14.63
C GLU A 107 8.26 -3.72 14.64
N ASN A 108 8.99 -4.27 13.68
CA ASN A 108 10.44 -4.06 13.54
C ASN A 108 10.80 -2.76 12.81
N TYR A 109 9.83 -2.03 12.26
CA TYR A 109 10.05 -0.86 11.42
C TYR A 109 9.37 0.38 12.01
N GLY A 110 9.90 1.56 11.70
CA GLY A 110 9.32 2.85 12.06
C GLY A 110 9.24 3.06 13.58
N GLY A 111 10.14 2.46 14.36
CA GLY A 111 10.08 2.49 15.82
C GLY A 111 8.89 1.74 16.43
N GLY A 112 8.25 0.86 15.66
CA GLY A 112 7.02 0.14 16.03
C GLY A 112 5.77 0.63 15.31
N ASP A 113 5.86 1.73 14.55
CA ASP A 113 4.73 2.35 13.84
C ASP A 113 4.48 1.74 12.44
N GLY A 114 5.11 0.61 12.13
CA GLY A 114 4.89 -0.13 10.89
C GLY A 114 5.85 0.22 9.75
N ILE A 115 5.86 -0.61 8.71
CA ILE A 115 6.86 -0.54 7.63
C ILE A 115 6.76 0.73 6.79
N ALA A 116 5.56 1.30 6.66
CA ALA A 116 5.37 2.53 5.92
C ALA A 116 6.01 3.74 6.64
N SER A 117 6.08 3.70 7.96
CA SER A 117 6.57 4.82 8.80
C SER A 117 8.06 5.11 8.64
N GLU A 118 8.83 4.20 8.04
CA GLU A 118 10.23 4.42 7.66
C GLU A 118 10.41 5.53 6.61
N TRP A 119 9.43 5.70 5.72
CA TRP A 119 9.59 6.57 4.54
C TRP A 119 8.38 7.44 4.21
N ARG A 120 7.25 7.30 4.94
CA ARG A 120 6.07 8.11 4.66
C ARG A 120 6.36 9.57 4.95
N GLU A 121 6.03 10.42 3.99
CA GLU A 121 5.99 11.87 4.19
C GLU A 121 4.57 12.34 4.49
N TRP A 122 3.61 11.41 4.46
CA TRP A 122 2.17 11.63 4.60
C TRP A 122 1.63 11.43 5.99
#